data_AF-A0A2R5HGW7-F1
#
_entry.id   AF-A0A2R5HGW7-F1
#
_cell.length_a   1.000
_cell.length_b   1.000
_cell.length_c   1.000
_cell.angle_alpha   90.00
_cell.angle_beta   90.00
_cell.angle_gamma   90.00
#
_symmetry.space_group_name_H-M   'P 1'
#
loop_
_entity.id
_entity.type
_entity.pdbx_description
1 polymer ?
#
loop_
_entity_poly.entity_id
_entity_poly.type
_entity_poly.pdbx_seq_one_letter_code
_entity_poly.pdbx_strand_id
1 'polypeptide(L)'
;MCDRNERTTLIKRLRASGLPEYGFHIFRHTHASILLNQGANWKEIQVRMGHKSISTTMDLYSHLAPKKKAEAVGLILEKLNELSA
;
A
#
# COMPACT_ATOMS: atom_id res chain seq x y z
N MET A 1 2.91 -14.68 -21.24
CA MET A 1 4.11 -15.55 -21.26
C MET A 1 5.27 -14.70 -20.77
N CYS A 2 5.72 -14.92 -19.54
CA CYS A 2 6.84 -14.20 -18.95
C CYS A 2 7.99 -15.20 -18.86
N ASP A 3 9.13 -14.81 -19.43
CA ASP A 3 10.21 -15.71 -19.81
C ASP A 3 10.75 -16.48 -18.59
N ARG A 4 11.09 -17.75 -18.77
CA ARG A 4 11.28 -18.75 -17.70
C ARG A 4 12.49 -18.45 -16.77
N ASN A 5 13.17 -17.32 -16.94
CA ASN A 5 14.46 -16.99 -16.33
C ASN A 5 14.50 -15.70 -15.50
N GLU A 6 13.44 -14.88 -15.49
CA GLU A 6 13.46 -13.57 -14.80
C GLU A 6 13.43 -13.71 -13.27
N ARG A 7 12.65 -14.67 -12.75
CA ARG A 7 12.56 -14.93 -11.31
C ARG A 7 13.90 -15.41 -10.75
N THR A 8 14.56 -16.31 -11.47
CA THR A 8 15.89 -16.82 -11.11
C THR A 8 16.92 -15.69 -11.11
N THR A 9 16.85 -14.80 -12.11
CA THR A 9 17.70 -13.61 -12.19
C THR A 9 17.48 -12.66 -11.01
N LEU A 10 16.21 -12.39 -10.65
CA LEU A 10 15.86 -11.55 -9.50
C LEU A 10 16.44 -12.14 -8.21
N ILE A 11 16.20 -13.43 -7.97
CA ILE A 11 16.69 -14.12 -6.77
C ILE A 11 18.23 -14.05 -6.68
N LYS A 12 18.93 -14.29 -7.79
CA LYS A 12 20.39 -14.20 -7.85
C LYS A 12 20.89 -12.80 -7.47
N ARG A 13 20.23 -11.75 -7.97
CA ARG A 13 20.57 -10.36 -7.64
C ARG A 13 20.27 -10.02 -6.18
N LEU A 14 19.12 -10.44 -5.65
CA LEU A 14 18.75 -10.23 -4.24
C LEU A 14 19.79 -10.87 -3.30
N ARG A 15 20.19 -12.11 -3.58
CA ARG A 15 21.26 -12.80 -2.82
C ARG A 15 22.59 -12.07 -2.89
N ALA A 16 22.99 -11.59 -4.07
CA ALA A 16 24.22 -10.82 -4.24
C ALA A 16 24.20 -9.48 -3.46
N SER A 17 23.02 -8.90 -3.25
CA SER A 17 22.82 -7.71 -2.43
C SER A 17 22.62 -7.99 -0.94
N GLY A 18 22.72 -9.25 -0.49
CA GLY A 18 22.46 -9.63 0.90
C GLY A 18 20.99 -9.50 1.33
N LEU A 19 20.06 -9.44 0.38
CA LEU A 19 18.63 -9.31 0.64
C LEU A 19 17.93 -10.68 0.67
N PRO A 20 16.82 -10.81 1.41
CA PRO A 20 16.03 -12.04 1.42
C PRO A 20 15.46 -12.36 0.04
N GLU A 21 15.20 -13.64 -0.19
CA GLU A 21 14.69 -14.12 -1.46
C GLU A 21 13.20 -13.80 -1.61
N TYR A 22 12.91 -12.78 -2.42
CA TYR A 22 11.55 -12.39 -2.76
C TYR A 22 11.26 -12.64 -4.25
N GLY A 23 9.99 -12.94 -4.55
CA GLY A 23 9.49 -12.95 -5.92
C GLY A 23 9.03 -11.55 -6.35
N PHE A 24 8.73 -11.39 -7.64
CA PHE A 24 8.28 -10.10 -8.21
C PHE A 24 7.04 -9.49 -7.55
N HIS A 25 6.23 -10.31 -6.86
CA HIS A 25 5.06 -9.80 -6.13
C HIS A 25 5.44 -8.80 -5.04
N ILE A 26 6.67 -8.83 -4.52
CA ILE A 26 7.17 -7.84 -3.54
C ILE A 26 7.06 -6.40 -4.08
N PHE A 27 7.35 -6.18 -5.36
CA PHE A 27 7.31 -4.84 -5.95
C PHE A 27 5.89 -4.26 -5.94
N ARG A 28 4.89 -5.12 -6.11
CA ARG A 28 3.48 -4.73 -6.03
C ARG A 28 3.10 -4.33 -4.60
N HIS A 29 3.59 -5.05 -3.59
CA HIS A 29 3.39 -4.66 -2.19
C HIS A 29 4.10 -3.35 -1.85
N THR A 30 5.34 -3.17 -2.31
CA THR A 30 6.09 -1.92 -2.12
C THR A 30 5.34 -0.74 -2.76
N HIS A 31 4.84 -0.91 -3.98
CA HIS A 31 4.07 0.13 -4.67
C HIS A 31 2.82 0.54 -3.90
N ALA A 32 2.01 -0.42 -3.44
CA ALA A 32 0.80 -0.13 -2.66
C ALA A 32 1.13 0.53 -1.31
N SER A 33 2.20 0.09 -0.64
CA SER A 33 2.63 0.64 0.65
C SER A 33 3.07 2.10 0.52
N ILE A 34 3.82 2.45 -0.54
CA ILE A 34 4.24 3.82 -0.81
C ILE A 34 3.02 4.72 -1.06
N LEU A 35 2.07 4.27 -1.89
CA LEU A 35 0.85 5.04 -2.19
C LEU A 35 0.02 5.29 -0.94
N LEU A 36 -0.13 4.28 -0.07
CA LEU A 36 -0.86 4.43 1.20
C LEU A 36 -0.17 5.41 2.15
N ASN A 37 1.15 5.34 2.26
CA ASN A 37 1.93 6.26 3.09
C ASN A 37 1.84 7.70 2.59
N GLN A 38 1.70 7.91 1.28
CA GLN A 38 1.44 9.23 0.69
C GLN A 38 -0.03 9.67 0.82
N GLY A 39 -0.87 8.85 1.43
CA GLY A 39 -2.25 9.17 1.74
C GLY A 39 -3.25 8.93 0.61
N ALA A 40 -2.87 8.18 -0.43
CA ALA A 40 -3.78 7.82 -1.52
C ALA A 40 -5.02 7.06 -1.02
N ASN A 41 -6.12 7.17 -1.77
CA ASN A 41 -7.39 6.55 -1.40
C ASN A 41 -7.33 5.02 -1.58
N TRP A 42 -7.84 4.29 -0.59
CA TRP A 42 -7.98 2.83 -0.63
C TRP A 42 -8.66 2.31 -1.90
N LYS A 43 -9.68 3.02 -2.39
CA LYS A 43 -10.42 2.62 -3.60
C LYS A 43 -9.57 2.78 -4.86
N GLU A 44 -8.78 3.84 -4.94
CA GLU A 44 -7.87 4.05 -6.07
C GLU A 44 -6.77 3.00 -6.10
N ILE A 45 -6.22 2.66 -4.93
CA ILE A 45 -5.22 1.59 -4.81
C ILE A 45 -5.83 0.24 -5.17
N GLN A 46 -7.06 -0.05 -4.74
CA GLN A 46 -7.77 -1.27 -5.13
C GLN A 46 -7.86 -1.39 -6.66
N VAL A 47 -8.32 -0.33 -7.34
CA VAL A 47 -8.48 -0.30 -8.81
C VAL A 47 -7.13 -0.42 -9.51
N ARG A 48 -6.12 0.34 -9.07
CA ARG A 48 -4.77 0.32 -9.64
C ARG A 48 -4.10 -1.04 -9.48
N MET A 49 -4.37 -1.73 -8.38
CA MET A 49 -3.92 -3.11 -8.17
C MET A 49 -4.80 -4.09 -8.96
N GLY A 50 -6.06 -3.80 -9.25
CA GLY A 50 -6.98 -4.76 -9.86
C GLY A 50 -7.48 -5.81 -8.87
N HIS A 51 -7.58 -5.45 -7.59
CA HIS A 51 -8.18 -6.32 -6.59
C HIS A 51 -9.71 -6.31 -6.74
N LYS A 52 -10.32 -7.50 -6.81
CA LYS A 52 -11.78 -7.64 -6.90
C LYS A 52 -12.49 -7.06 -5.66
N SER A 53 -11.91 -7.25 -4.48
CA SER A 53 -12.44 -6.74 -3.22
C SER A 53 -11.54 -5.67 -2.61
N ILE A 54 -12.15 -4.66 -2.01
CA ILE A 54 -11.44 -3.67 -1.19
C ILE A 54 -10.92 -4.30 0.11
N SER A 55 -11.60 -5.32 0.63
CA SER A 55 -11.19 -6.02 1.86
C SER A 55 -9.77 -6.56 1.72
N THR A 56 -9.45 -7.21 0.60
CA THR A 56 -8.09 -7.69 0.30
C THR A 56 -7.04 -6.58 0.40
N THR A 57 -7.36 -5.37 -0.02
CA THR A 57 -6.42 -4.23 0.04
C THR A 57 -6.31 -3.69 1.48
N MET A 58 -7.44 -3.55 2.16
CA MET A 58 -7.48 -3.07 3.55
C MET A 58 -6.84 -4.06 4.52
N ASP A 59 -7.13 -5.36 4.41
CA ASP A 59 -6.56 -6.38 5.29
C ASP A 59 -5.04 -6.45 5.17
N LEU A 60 -4.50 -6.35 3.95
CA LEU A 60 -3.06 -6.40 3.72
C LEU A 60 -2.31 -5.16 4.21
N TYR A 61 -2.90 -3.98 4.10
CA TYR A 61 -2.15 -2.72 4.32
C TYR A 61 -2.72 -1.82 5.41
N SER A 62 -3.80 -2.20 6.09
CA SER A 62 -4.45 -1.39 7.15
C SER A 62 -3.48 -0.97 8.25
N HIS A 63 -2.47 -1.80 8.55
CA HIS A 63 -1.43 -1.51 9.54
C HIS A 63 -0.51 -0.33 9.15
N LEU A 64 -0.50 0.09 7.88
CA LEU A 64 0.23 1.26 7.39
C LEU A 64 -0.57 2.56 7.56
N ALA A 65 -1.85 2.49 7.90
CA ALA A 65 -2.73 3.66 8.07
C ALA A 65 -3.14 4.02 9.52
N PRO A 66 -2.34 3.78 10.58
CA PRO A 66 -2.76 4.11 11.94
C PRO A 66 -2.86 5.62 12.20
N LYS A 67 -2.11 6.45 11.46
CA LYS A 67 -2.09 7.92 11.64
C LYS A 67 -3.40 8.61 11.27
N LYS A 68 -4.12 8.12 10.24
CA LYS A 68 -5.31 8.79 9.72
C LYS A 68 -6.54 8.75 10.64
N LYS A 69 -6.61 7.80 11.60
CA LYS A 69 -7.76 7.70 12.51
C LYS A 69 -7.87 8.88 13.48
N ALA A 70 -6.74 9.33 14.03
CA ALA A 70 -6.72 10.46 14.96
C ALA A 70 -6.96 11.79 14.22
N GLU A 71 -6.42 11.93 13.01
CA GLU A 71 -6.61 13.11 12.16
C GLU A 71 -8.07 13.31 11.74
N ALA A 72 -8.83 12.22 11.51
CA ALA A 72 -10.24 12.29 11.14
C ALA A 72 -11.14 12.93 12.21
N VAL A 73 -10.84 12.69 13.50
CA VAL A 73 -11.61 13.27 14.61
C VAL A 73 -11.33 14.77 14.72
N GLY A 74 -10.07 15.19 14.56
CA GLY A 74 -9.70 16.61 14.54
C GLY A 74 -10.40 17.40 13.44
N LEU A 75 -10.53 16.80 12.25
CA LEU A 75 -11.18 17.42 11.08
C LEU A 75 -12.68 17.71 11.30
N ILE A 76 -13.38 16.85 12.05
CA ILE A 76 -14.79 17.07 12.41
C ILE A 76 -14.91 18.20 13.43
N LEU A 77 -14.04 18.22 14.46
CA LEU A 77 -14.06 19.26 15.49
C LEU A 77 -13.78 20.66 14.92
N GLU A 78 -12.83 20.76 13.98
CA GLU A 78 -12.52 22.01 13.28
C GLU A 78 -13.74 22.54 12.51
N LYS A 79 -14.38 21.69 11.70
CA LYS A 79 -15.58 22.07 10.93
C LYS A 79 -16.79 22.39 11.79
N LEU A 80 -16.96 21.69 12.91
CA LEU A 80 -18.03 22.00 13.86
C LEU A 80 -17.82 23.38 14.50
N ASN A 81 -16.57 23.74 14.83
CA ASN A 81 -16.25 25.07 15.33
C ASN A 81 -16.54 26.16 14.28
N GLU A 82 -16.15 25.95 13.01
CA GLU A 82 -16.44 26.88 11.91
C GLU A 82 -17.93 27.12 11.68
N LEU A 83 -18.78 26.10 11.89
CA LEU A 83 -20.24 26.19 11.73
C LEU A 83 -20.95 26.76 12.97
N SER A 84 -20.28 26.76 14.12
CA SER A 84 -20.82 27.27 15.39
C SER A 84 -20.43 28.72 15.70
N ALA A 85 -19.51 29.28 14.91
CA ALA A 85 -19.08 30.68 14.93
C ALA A 85 -19.93 31.54 13.99
#